data_AF-A0A822EB37-F1
#
_entry.id   AF-A0A822EB37-F1
#
_cell.length_a   1.000
_cell.length_b   1.000
_cell.length_c   1.000
_cell.angle_alpha   90.00
_cell.angle_beta   90.00
_cell.angle_gamma   90.00
#
_symmetry.space_group_name_H-M   'P 1'
#
loop_
_entity.id
_entity.type
_entity.pdbx_description
1 polymer ?
#
loop_
_entity_poly.entity_id
_entity_poly.type
_entity_poly.pdbx_seq_one_letter_code
_entity_poly.pdbx_strand_id
1 'polypeptide(L)'
;MSLNCVVFEPGTMSDFRSKRARHDSYHRINNEEIYQSFFITHTCYDCMPKSGKVLLLDARLSIRKAFFALVFNNVRAALVWNAATSSTIGLITISDFINMLIAAYDAKWNSLDTLETSSIFEWKHNLHQQNGTNNQSIDSNICQLSPQDR
;
A
#
# COMPACT_ATOMS: atom_id res chain seq x y z
N MET A 1 2.66 -13.76 17.73
CA MET A 1 2.92 -12.80 16.64
C MET A 1 1.63 -12.68 15.85
N SER A 2 0.83 -11.64 16.09
CA SER A 2 -0.50 -11.51 15.51
C SER A 2 -0.41 -11.05 14.05
N LEU A 3 -0.79 -11.93 13.13
CA LEU A 3 -1.20 -11.55 11.78
C LEU A 3 -2.61 -10.99 11.90
N ASN A 4 -2.73 -9.66 11.97
CA ASN A 4 -4.04 -9.02 11.96
C ASN A 4 -4.50 -8.91 10.51
N CYS A 5 -5.28 -9.89 10.06
CA CYS A 5 -6.08 -9.74 8.85
C CYS A 5 -7.32 -8.93 9.23
N VAL A 6 -7.42 -7.69 8.73
CA VAL A 6 -8.67 -6.94 8.84
C VAL A 6 -9.52 -7.31 7.64
N VAL A 7 -10.55 -8.13 7.88
CA VAL A 7 -11.61 -8.38 6.92
C VAL A 7 -12.61 -7.24 7.06
N PHE A 8 -12.80 -6.45 6.00
CA PHE A 8 -13.88 -5.46 5.97
C PHE A 8 -15.19 -6.18 5.67
N GLU A 9 -16.02 -6.36 6.70
CA GLU A 9 -17.43 -6.73 6.55
C GLU A 9 -18.23 -5.52 6.03
N PRO A 10 -19.25 -5.73 5.19
CA PRO A 10 -20.01 -4.65 4.58
C PRO A 10 -20.88 -3.93 5.62
N GLY A 11 -20.36 -2.86 6.21
CA GLY A 11 -21.19 -1.78 6.74
C GLY A 11 -21.95 -1.12 5.60
N THR A 12 -23.22 -0.80 5.78
CA THR A 12 -24.12 -0.27 4.75
C THR A 12 -23.52 0.95 4.05
N MET A 13 -22.93 0.69 2.88
CA MET A 13 -22.26 1.64 1.98
C MET A 13 -23.23 2.65 1.32
N SER A 14 -24.43 2.79 1.87
CA SER A 14 -25.49 3.68 1.41
C SER A 14 -25.38 5.10 1.96
N ASP A 15 -24.68 5.30 3.09
CA ASP A 15 -24.78 6.57 3.84
C ASP A 15 -23.71 7.61 3.46
N PHE A 16 -22.63 7.22 2.78
CA PHE A 16 -21.63 8.16 2.24
C PHE A 16 -22.01 8.71 0.85
N ARG A 17 -23.09 8.21 0.26
CA ARG A 17 -23.61 8.65 -1.06
C ARG A 17 -24.46 9.92 -0.95
N SER A 18 -24.09 10.86 -0.08
CA SER A 18 -24.87 12.08 0.12
C SER A 18 -23.99 13.25 0.52
N LYS A 19 -23.42 13.93 -0.50
CA LYS A 19 -23.10 15.38 -0.60
C LYS A 19 -21.87 15.62 -1.49
N ARG A 20 -22.04 15.43 -2.79
CA ARG A 20 -21.33 16.27 -3.77
C ARG A 20 -22.16 16.43 -5.02
N ALA A 21 -23.14 17.34 -4.94
CA ALA A 21 -23.70 17.97 -6.12
C ALA A 21 -22.58 18.76 -6.82
N ARG A 22 -21.83 18.11 -7.72
CA ARG A 22 -21.02 18.81 -8.70
C ARG A 22 -21.82 18.83 -10.00
N HIS A 23 -22.39 20.02 -10.26
CA HIS A 23 -22.96 20.51 -11.50
C HIS A 23 -22.86 19.54 -12.69
N ASP A 24 -24.00 18.98 -13.07
CA ASP A 24 -24.23 18.40 -14.38
C ASP A 24 -24.15 19.51 -15.44
N SER A 25 -23.01 19.57 -16.11
CA SER A 25 -22.90 20.15 -17.44
C SER A 25 -22.29 19.11 -18.38
N TYR A 26 -22.99 17.99 -18.58
CA TYR A 26 -22.67 17.00 -19.62
C TYR A 26 -22.92 17.52 -21.05
N HIS A 27 -22.99 18.84 -21.24
CA HIS A 27 -23.20 19.46 -22.54
C HIS A 27 -21.84 19.70 -23.23
N ARG A 28 -21.54 18.84 -24.22
CA ARG A 28 -20.38 18.83 -25.15
C ARG A 28 -19.04 18.35 -24.56
N ILE A 29 -18.99 17.11 -24.09
CA ILE A 29 -17.70 16.41 -23.95
C ILE A 29 -17.35 15.80 -25.31
N ASN A 30 -16.21 16.17 -25.87
CA ASN A 30 -15.69 15.56 -27.10
C ASN A 30 -15.43 14.07 -26.82
N ASN A 31 -15.61 13.16 -27.79
CA ASN A 31 -15.45 11.71 -27.53
C ASN A 31 -14.08 11.33 -26.92
N GLU A 32 -13.07 12.15 -27.15
CA GLU A 32 -11.71 11.97 -26.62
C GLU A 32 -11.55 12.34 -25.13
N GLU A 33 -12.48 13.13 -24.55
CA GLU A 33 -12.40 13.63 -23.16
C GLU A 33 -13.32 12.88 -22.18
N ILE A 34 -14.09 11.90 -22.67
CA ILE A 34 -15.09 11.16 -21.88
C ILE A 34 -14.44 10.42 -20.70
N TYR A 35 -13.32 9.74 -20.91
CA TYR A 35 -12.63 8.98 -19.86
C TYR A 35 -12.02 9.90 -18.80
N GLN A 36 -11.51 11.06 -19.19
CA GLN A 36 -10.96 12.04 -18.24
C GLN A 36 -12.05 12.59 -17.33
N SER A 37 -13.17 13.00 -17.90
CA SER A 37 -14.32 13.47 -17.12
C SER A 37 -14.84 12.38 -16.17
N PHE A 38 -14.88 11.13 -16.63
CA PHE A 38 -15.25 9.99 -15.80
C PHE A 38 -14.32 9.83 -14.57
N PHE A 39 -13.00 9.85 -14.75
CA PHE A 39 -12.06 9.70 -13.63
C PHE A 39 -12.03 10.91 -12.68
N ILE A 40 -12.40 12.12 -13.13
CA ILE A 40 -12.49 13.31 -12.27
C ILE A 40 -13.76 13.31 -11.40
N THR A 41 -14.82 12.68 -11.91
CA THR A 41 -16.13 12.64 -11.26
C THR A 41 -16.28 11.47 -10.29
N HIS A 42 -15.56 10.37 -10.51
CA HIS A 42 -15.59 9.18 -9.66
C HIS A 42 -14.40 9.15 -8.68
N THR A 43 -14.65 8.68 -7.47
CA THR A 43 -13.62 8.46 -6.45
C THR A 43 -13.16 7.00 -6.45
N CYS A 44 -11.99 6.71 -5.85
CA CYS A 44 -11.51 5.33 -5.71
C CYS A 44 -12.48 4.43 -4.92
N TYR A 45 -13.35 5.01 -4.09
CA TYR A 45 -14.37 4.27 -3.34
C TYR A 45 -15.46 3.71 -4.24
N ASP A 46 -15.80 4.42 -5.33
CA ASP A 46 -16.81 3.97 -6.29
C ASP A 46 -16.34 2.72 -7.05
N CYS A 47 -15.02 2.57 -7.22
CA CYS A 47 -14.39 1.41 -7.86
C CYS A 47 -14.11 0.26 -6.88
N MET A 48 -14.24 0.48 -5.57
CA MET A 48 -13.92 -0.53 -4.57
C MET A 48 -15.01 -1.61 -4.54
N PRO A 49 -14.66 -2.92 -4.52
CA PRO A 49 -15.65 -3.97 -4.37
C PRO A 49 -16.33 -3.86 -2.99
N LYS A 50 -17.57 -4.34 -2.89
CA LYS A 50 -18.36 -4.36 -1.63
C LYS A 50 -17.62 -5.02 -0.46
N SER A 51 -16.68 -5.90 -0.75
CA SER A 51 -15.83 -6.59 0.22
C SER A 51 -14.43 -6.71 -0.36
N GLY A 52 -13.42 -6.48 0.48
CA GLY A 52 -12.01 -6.58 0.11
C GLY A 52 -11.16 -7.08 1.27
N LYS A 53 -10.01 -7.66 0.94
CA LYS A 53 -9.04 -8.16 1.91
C LYS A 53 -7.77 -7.31 1.82
N VAL A 54 -7.33 -6.79 2.96
CA VAL A 54 -6.07 -6.04 3.09
C VAL A 54 -5.20 -6.74 4.12
N LEU A 55 -3.92 -6.96 3.78
CA LEU A 55 -2.95 -7.53 4.70
C LEU A 55 -2.12 -6.41 5.34
N LEU A 56 -2.07 -6.41 6.68
CA LEU A 56 -1.25 -5.49 7.47
C LEU A 56 -0.18 -6.29 8.20
N LEU A 57 1.09 -5.97 7.94
CA LEU A 57 2.26 -6.64 8.50
C LEU A 57 3.01 -5.71 9.44
N ASP A 58 3.45 -6.24 10.59
CA ASP A 58 4.30 -5.49 11.50
C ASP A 58 5.69 -5.26 10.90
N ALA A 59 6.25 -4.05 11.05
CA ALA A 59 7.56 -3.68 10.52
C ALA A 59 8.71 -4.55 11.06
N ARG A 60 8.58 -5.12 12.27
CA ARG A 60 9.58 -6.01 12.90
C ARG A 60 9.45 -7.46 12.44
N LEU A 61 8.46 -7.78 11.59
CA LEU A 61 8.31 -9.11 11.03
C LEU A 61 9.52 -9.43 10.14
N SER A 62 10.00 -10.68 10.19
CA SER A 62 11.10 -11.10 9.31
C SER A 62 10.64 -11.19 7.86
N ILE A 63 11.55 -10.91 6.93
CA ILE A 63 11.29 -10.92 5.48
C ILE A 63 10.73 -12.26 5.03
N ARG A 64 11.29 -13.38 5.52
CA ARG A 64 10.78 -14.73 5.24
C ARG A 64 9.30 -14.89 5.64
N LYS A 65 8.93 -14.46 6.84
CA LYS A 65 7.53 -14.53 7.31
C LYS A 65 6.61 -13.62 6.52
N ALA A 66 7.09 -12.43 6.14
CA ALA A 66 6.35 -11.49 5.32
C ALA A 66 6.05 -12.06 3.91
N PHE A 67 7.04 -12.71 3.30
CA PHE A 67 6.89 -13.38 2.02
C PHE A 67 5.82 -14.48 2.08
N PHE A 68 5.93 -15.38 3.07
CA PHE A 68 4.93 -16.42 3.26
C PHE A 68 3.54 -15.85 3.54
N ALA A 69 3.44 -14.77 4.33
CA ALA A 69 2.16 -14.13 4.60
C ALA A 69 1.47 -13.63 3.33
N LEU A 70 2.20 -13.08 2.36
CA LEU A 70 1.64 -12.70 1.06
C LEU A 70 1.17 -13.91 0.25
N VAL A 71 2.01 -14.95 0.15
CA VAL A 71 1.72 -16.17 -0.62
C VAL A 71 0.50 -16.91 -0.05
N PHE A 72 0.47 -17.15 1.26
CA PHE A 72 -0.63 -17.85 1.92
C PHE A 72 -1.96 -17.08 1.83
N ASN A 73 -1.91 -15.76 1.82
CA ASN A 73 -3.11 -14.92 1.73
C ASN A 73 -3.51 -14.60 0.29
N ASN A 74 -2.72 -15.06 -0.70
CA ASN A 74 -2.89 -14.82 -2.13
C ASN A 74 -3.01 -13.32 -2.47
N VAL A 75 -2.21 -12.49 -1.79
CA VAL A 75 -2.15 -11.03 -2.01
C VAL A 75 -0.76 -10.64 -2.50
N ARG A 76 -0.69 -9.65 -3.40
CA ARG A 76 0.57 -9.23 -4.05
C ARG A 76 1.29 -8.08 -3.34
N ALA A 77 0.62 -7.47 -2.37
CA ALA A 77 1.12 -6.36 -1.58
C ALA A 77 0.49 -6.37 -0.18
N ALA A 78 1.20 -5.79 0.78
CA ALA A 78 0.72 -5.57 2.13
C ALA A 78 1.15 -4.20 2.64
N LEU A 79 0.37 -3.65 3.55
CA LEU A 79 0.73 -2.45 4.30
C LEU A 79 1.70 -2.84 5.42
N VAL A 80 2.71 -2.02 5.65
CA VAL A 80 3.70 -2.18 6.72
C VAL A 80 3.36 -1.22 7.85
N TRP A 81 3.01 -1.78 9.00
CA TRP A 81 2.62 -1.05 10.20
C TRP A 81 3.76 -1.00 11.21
N ASN A 82 4.05 0.20 11.73
CA ASN A 82 4.92 0.37 12.88
C ASN A 82 4.09 0.41 14.16
N ALA A 83 4.16 -0.64 14.97
CA ALA A 83 3.47 -0.67 16.25
C ALA A 83 3.98 0.40 17.24
N ALA A 84 5.25 0.82 17.15
CA ALA A 84 5.83 1.80 18.08
C ALA A 84 5.32 3.22 17.83
N THR A 85 5.16 3.62 16.56
CA THR A 85 4.65 4.94 16.17
C THR A 85 3.16 4.95 15.86
N SER A 86 2.50 3.78 15.92
CA SER A 86 1.12 3.59 15.50
C SER A 86 0.84 4.21 14.13
N SER A 87 1.74 3.96 13.17
CA SER A 87 1.66 4.55 11.84
C SER A 87 2.09 3.56 10.75
N THR A 88 1.56 3.77 9.54
CA THR A 88 1.95 3.00 8.35
C THR A 88 3.25 3.57 7.79
N ILE A 89 4.28 2.73 7.66
CA ILE A 89 5.58 3.11 7.08
C ILE A 89 5.50 3.11 5.55
N GLY A 90 4.68 2.23 4.98
CA GLY A 90 4.47 2.14 3.54
C GLY A 90 3.92 0.78 3.11
N LEU A 91 4.21 0.40 1.87
CA LEU A 91 3.82 -0.88 1.26
C LEU A 91 5.02 -1.81 1.11
N ILE A 92 4.79 -3.11 1.25
CA ILE A 92 5.71 -4.16 0.81
C ILE A 92 5.04 -5.00 -0.27
N THR A 93 5.74 -5.20 -1.38
CA THR A 93 5.23 -5.84 -2.60
C THR A 93 6.15 -6.96 -3.05
N ILE A 94 5.67 -7.80 -3.97
CA ILE A 94 6.51 -8.83 -4.62
C ILE A 94 7.79 -8.21 -5.23
N SER A 95 7.70 -7.02 -5.81
CA SER A 95 8.85 -6.31 -6.39
C SER A 95 9.92 -5.98 -5.34
N ASP A 96 9.51 -5.62 -4.12
CA ASP A 96 10.46 -5.42 -3.02
C ASP A 96 11.23 -6.72 -2.73
N PHE A 97 10.56 -7.87 -2.69
CA PHE A 97 11.22 -9.17 -2.45
C PHE A 97 12.18 -9.57 -3.58
N ILE A 98 11.82 -9.30 -4.84
CA ILE A 98 12.73 -9.52 -5.98
C ILE A 98 13.99 -8.67 -5.80
N ASN A 99 13.84 -7.39 -5.46
CA ASN A 99 14.97 -6.50 -5.22
C ASN A 99 15.82 -6.92 -4.02
N MET A 100 15.20 -7.43 -2.95
CA MET A 100 15.91 -8.00 -1.79
C MET A 100 16.76 -9.20 -2.20
N LEU A 101 16.20 -10.12 -2.99
CA LEU A 101 16.92 -11.31 -3.46
C LEU A 101 18.08 -10.95 -4.39
N ILE A 102 17.88 -10.01 -5.31
CA ILE A 102 18.95 -9.50 -6.18
C ILE A 102 20.05 -8.84 -5.34
N ALA A 103 19.69 -8.00 -4.36
CA ALA A 103 20.66 -7.33 -3.50
C ALA A 103 21.43 -8.31 -2.60
N ALA A 104 20.80 -9.41 -2.20
CA ALA A 104 21.46 -10.48 -1.44
C ALA A 104 22.41 -11.30 -2.33
N TYR A 105 22.00 -11.59 -3.56
CA TYR A 105 22.84 -12.29 -4.55
C TYR A 105 24.09 -11.47 -4.93
N ASP A 106 23.92 -10.17 -5.14
CA ASP A 106 25.01 -9.25 -5.47
C ASP A 106 25.90 -8.88 -4.26
N ALA A 107 25.64 -9.45 -3.07
CA ALA A 107 26.28 -9.11 -1.79
C ALA A 107 26.24 -7.60 -1.43
N LYS A 108 25.30 -6.85 -2.01
CA LYS A 108 25.14 -5.39 -1.80
C LYS A 108 24.46 -5.04 -0.47
N TRP A 109 23.69 -5.98 0.08
CA TRP A 109 22.95 -5.77 1.30
C TRP A 109 23.29 -6.80 2.38
N ASN A 110 23.33 -8.10 2.04
CA ASN A 110 23.59 -9.21 2.98
C ASN A 110 23.77 -10.55 2.25
N SER A 111 24.30 -11.58 2.93
CA SER A 111 24.21 -12.97 2.45
C SER A 111 22.76 -13.49 2.51
N LEU A 112 22.43 -14.49 1.70
CA LEU A 112 21.08 -15.07 1.62
C LEU A 112 20.56 -15.58 2.97
N ASP A 113 21.43 -16.13 3.81
CA ASP A 113 21.06 -16.62 5.15
C ASP A 113 20.60 -15.48 6.08
N THR A 114 21.23 -14.31 5.98
CA THR A 114 20.88 -13.15 6.79
C THR A 114 19.51 -12.60 6.40
N LEU A 115 19.13 -12.68 5.11
CA LEU A 115 17.83 -12.25 4.59
C LEU A 115 16.66 -12.95 5.28
N GLU A 116 16.83 -14.21 5.71
CA GLU A 116 15.78 -14.94 6.42
C GLU A 116 15.47 -14.35 7.81
N THR A 117 16.49 -13.76 8.44
CA THR A 117 16.44 -13.22 9.80
C THR A 117 16.14 -11.73 9.85
N SER A 118 16.52 -10.98 8.81
CA SER A 118 16.32 -9.54 8.74
C SER A 118 14.84 -9.14 8.72
N SER A 119 14.56 -7.98 9.31
CA SER A 119 13.22 -7.42 9.40
C SER A 119 12.83 -6.58 8.18
N ILE A 120 11.51 -6.42 7.94
CA ILE A 120 11.00 -5.50 6.91
C ILE A 120 11.52 -4.07 7.15
N PHE A 121 11.60 -3.66 8.42
CA PHE A 121 12.09 -2.35 8.84
C PHE A 121 13.53 -2.09 8.37
N GLU A 122 14.45 -3.04 8.59
CA GLU A 122 15.85 -2.92 8.15
C GLU A 122 15.94 -2.73 6.64
N TRP A 123 15.18 -3.51 5.86
CA TRP A 123 15.18 -3.36 4.40
C TRP A 123 14.71 -1.98 3.97
N LYS A 124 13.56 -1.53 4.47
CA LYS A 124 12.99 -0.21 4.11
C LYS A 124 13.93 0.93 4.52
N HIS A 125 14.57 0.85 5.68
CA HIS A 125 15.52 1.87 6.13
C HIS A 125 16.75 1.98 5.22
N ASN A 126 17.29 0.84 4.75
CA ASN A 126 18.44 0.82 3.84
C ASN A 126 18.10 1.30 2.42
N LEU A 127 16.90 1.00 1.91
CA LEU A 127 16.46 1.50 0.61
C LEU A 127 16.41 3.02 0.54
N HIS A 128 15.98 3.70 1.60
CA HIS A 128 15.97 5.16 1.64
C HIS A 128 17.38 5.77 1.59
N GLN A 129 18.39 5.08 2.14
CA GLN A 129 19.78 5.51 2.04
C GLN A 129 20.35 5.34 0.63
N GLN A 130 19.95 4.28 -0.08
CA GLN A 130 20.37 4.02 -1.47
C GLN A 130 19.69 4.98 -2.47
N ASN A 131 18.40 5.27 -2.27
CA ASN A 131 17.61 6.16 -3.14
C ASN A 131 17.87 7.65 -2.89
N GLY A 132 18.58 8.02 -1.80
CA GLY A 132 18.94 9.40 -1.48
C GLY A 132 19.93 10.07 -2.45
N THR A 133 20.41 9.36 -3.47
CA THR A 133 21.25 9.94 -4.55
C THR A 133 20.51 10.18 -5.85
N ASN A 134 19.27 9.72 -6.03
CA ASN A 134 18.47 10.00 -7.22
C ASN A 134 17.05 10.42 -6.83
N ASN A 135 16.77 11.71 -7.02
CA ASN A 135 15.50 12.37 -6.78
C ASN A 135 14.29 11.53 -7.17
N GLN A 136 13.48 11.15 -6.19
CA GLN A 136 12.02 11.18 -6.26
C GLN A 136 11.49 11.08 -4.82
N SER A 137 11.09 12.24 -4.29
CA SER A 137 10.20 12.36 -3.15
C SER A 137 8.92 11.58 -3.44
N ILE A 138 8.85 10.34 -2.94
CA ILE A 138 7.55 9.68 -2.74
C ILE A 138 6.93 10.43 -1.58
N ASP A 139 5.95 11.29 -1.88
CA ASP A 139 5.25 12.11 -0.91
C ASP A 139 4.79 11.26 0.27
N SER A 140 5.28 11.61 1.47
CA SER A 140 4.91 11.04 2.77
C SER A 140 3.43 11.23 3.15
N ASN A 141 2.61 11.76 2.24
CA ASN A 141 1.19 12.06 2.44
C ASN A 141 0.24 10.94 1.97
N ILE A 142 0.73 9.83 1.39
CA ILE A 142 -0.15 8.76 0.87
C ILE A 142 -0.83 7.94 2.00
N CYS A 143 -0.38 8.07 3.26
CA CYS A 143 -0.95 7.33 4.40
C CYS A 143 -1.44 8.22 5.56
N GLN A 144 -1.80 9.48 5.29
CA GLN A 144 -2.55 10.30 6.26
C GLN A 144 -4.00 10.43 5.77
N LEU A 145 -4.84 9.44 6.07
CA LEU A 145 -6.27 9.74 6.18
C LEU A 145 -6.43 10.64 7.40
N SER A 146 -6.81 11.88 7.14
CA SER A 146 -7.03 12.86 8.19
C SER A 146 -8.19 12.38 9.07
N PRO A 147 -8.13 12.54 10.42
CA PRO A 147 -9.25 12.21 11.30
C PRO A 147 -10.54 13.01 11.02
N GLN A 148 -10.50 13.95 10.06
CA GLN A 148 -11.60 14.85 9.71
C GLN A 148 -12.51 14.30 8.59
N ASP A 149 -12.18 13.13 8.02
CA ASP A 149 -12.99 12.46 6.99
C ASP A 149 -13.94 11.39 7.57
N ARG A 150 -14.34 11.50 8.84
CA ARG A 150 -15.29 10.60 9.51
C ARG A 150 -16.71 11.18 9.53
#